data_AF-A0A142DX27-F1
#
_entry.id   AF-A0A142DX27-F1
#
_cell.length_a   1.000
_cell.length_b   1.000
_cell.length_c   1.000
_cell.angle_alpha   90.00
_cell.angle_beta   90.00
_cell.angle_gamma   90.00
#
_symmetry.space_group_name_H-M   'P 1'
#
loop_
_entity.id
_entity.type
_entity.pdbx_description
1 polymer ?
#
loop_
_entity_poly.entity_id
_entity_poly.type
_entity_poly.pdbx_seq_one_letter_code
_entity_poly.pdbx_strand_id
1 'polypeptide(L)'
;FVPHPQDTEYYININSVRDGDWILFTHEGGVDVGDVDAKAEKLLIPVDLTQYPSNEEIAATLLKKVPKGVHNVLVDFITRLYAVYV
;
A
#
# COMPACT_ATOMS: atom_id res chain seq x y z
N PHE A 1 -4.45 9.10 21.85
CA PHE A 1 -3.02 9.13 21.47
C PHE A 1 -2.55 7.70 21.34
N VAL A 2 -1.86 7.36 20.24
CA VAL A 2 -1.22 6.06 20.05
C VAL A 2 0.29 6.34 20.10
N PRO A 3 0.99 5.99 21.18
CA PRO A 3 2.44 6.17 21.24
C PRO A 3 3.12 5.24 20.25
N HIS A 4 3.89 5.79 19.32
CA HIS A 4 4.64 5.00 18.35
C HIS A 4 5.88 5.76 17.85
N PRO A 5 6.95 5.06 17.44
CA PRO A 5 8.10 5.67 16.79
C PRO A 5 7.83 6.07 15.33
N GLN A 6 8.63 7.00 14.79
CA GLN A 6 8.49 7.49 13.40
C GLN A 6 8.64 6.40 12.33
N ASP A 7 9.52 5.42 12.54
CA ASP A 7 9.76 4.31 11.61
C ASP A 7 8.62 3.28 11.58
N THR A 8 7.57 3.51 12.37
CA THR A 8 6.33 2.72 12.33
C THR A 8 5.16 3.46 11.68
N GLU A 9 5.40 4.66 11.14
CA GLU A 9 4.43 5.42 10.36
C GLU A 9 4.51 5.03 8.87
N TYR A 10 3.36 4.69 8.28
CA TYR A 10 3.23 4.30 6.87
C TYR A 10 2.24 5.21 6.15
N TYR A 11 2.41 5.35 4.85
CA TYR A 11 1.45 6.00 3.97
C TYR A 11 0.80 4.97 3.05
N ILE A 12 -0.52 5.06 2.91
CA ILE A 12 -1.30 4.32 1.94
C ILE A 12 -2.33 5.24 1.28
N ASN A 13 -2.49 5.10 -0.03
CA ASN A 13 -3.54 5.77 -0.79
C ASN A 13 -4.11 4.81 -1.82
N ILE A 14 -5.42 4.88 -2.01
CA ILE A 14 -6.15 4.14 -3.03
C ILE A 14 -6.98 5.15 -3.82
N ASN A 15 -6.79 5.21 -5.14
CA ASN A 15 -7.56 6.09 -6.00
C ASN A 15 -7.90 5.44 -7.34
N SER A 16 -9.15 5.59 -7.77
CA SER A 16 -9.58 5.11 -9.07
C SER A 16 -9.04 5.95 -10.22
N VAL A 17 -8.75 5.27 -11.32
CA VAL A 17 -8.51 5.78 -12.66
C VAL A 17 -9.40 5.01 -13.65
N ARG A 18 -9.37 5.38 -14.93
CA ARG A 18 -10.19 4.71 -15.94
C ARG A 18 -9.92 3.21 -16.07
N ASP A 19 -8.66 2.81 -15.91
CA ASP A 19 -8.19 1.44 -16.17
C ASP A 19 -8.17 0.55 -14.91
N GLY A 20 -8.58 1.09 -13.75
CA GLY A 20 -8.55 0.37 -12.48
C GLY A 20 -8.29 1.29 -11.28
N ASP A 21 -7.74 0.74 -10.21
CA ASP A 21 -7.41 1.47 -8.98
C ASP A 21 -5.91 1.44 -8.69
N TRP A 22 -5.33 2.61 -8.47
CA TRP A 22 -3.96 2.70 -7.99
C TRP A 22 -3.92 2.51 -6.48
N ILE A 23 -3.05 1.62 -6.02
CA ILE A 23 -2.60 1.53 -4.63
C ILE A 23 -1.19 2.12 -4.56
N LEU A 24 -1.03 3.18 -3.78
CA LEU A 24 0.25 3.81 -3.48
C LEU A 24 0.65 3.46 -2.04
N PHE A 25 1.91 3.09 -1.83
CA PHE A 25 2.44 2.79 -0.51
C PHE A 25 3.85 3.34 -0.31
N THR A 26 4.13 3.93 0.86
CA THR A 26 5.50 4.19 1.30
C THR A 26 5.70 3.91 2.79
N HIS A 27 6.89 3.39 3.11
CA HIS A 27 7.41 3.19 4.46
C HIS A 27 7.81 4.47 5.20
N GLU A 28 7.85 5.61 4.50
CA GLU A 28 8.09 6.93 5.09
C GLU A 28 6.76 7.65 5.31
N GLY A 29 5.98 7.23 6.30
CA GLY A 29 4.72 7.88 6.65
C GLY A 29 4.90 9.20 7.42
N GLY A 30 3.77 9.71 7.92
CA GLY A 30 3.74 10.89 8.78
C GLY A 30 3.45 12.20 8.08
N VAL A 31 3.52 13.29 8.84
CA VAL A 31 3.25 14.65 8.36
C VAL A 31 4.28 15.11 7.32
N ASP A 32 5.50 14.59 7.40
CA ASP A 32 6.64 14.99 6.56
C ASP A 32 6.84 14.09 5.32
N VAL A 33 5.81 13.34 4.90
CA VAL A 33 5.91 12.39 3.77
C VAL A 33 6.38 13.04 2.46
N GLY A 34 6.02 14.31 2.22
CA GLY A 34 6.43 15.09 1.05
C GLY A 34 5.75 14.64 -0.24
N ASP A 35 6.49 14.62 -1.35
CA ASP A 35 6.00 14.19 -2.67
C ASP A 35 5.80 12.66 -2.73
N VAL A 36 4.59 12.23 -2.39
CA VAL A 36 4.18 10.83 -2.37
C VAL A 36 4.21 10.20 -3.77
N ASP A 37 3.97 10.97 -4.82
CA ASP A 37 3.90 10.43 -6.17
C ASP A 37 5.26 9.98 -6.70
N ALA A 38 6.32 10.66 -6.28
CA ALA A 38 7.70 10.30 -6.59
C ALA A 38 8.26 9.20 -5.66
N LYS A 39 7.79 9.14 -4.40
CA LYS A 39 8.35 8.25 -3.38
C LYS A 39 7.65 6.90 -3.24
N ALA A 40 6.33 6.86 -3.47
CA ALA A 40 5.53 5.68 -3.21
C ALA A 40 5.72 4.61 -4.27
N GLU A 41 5.78 3.35 -3.83
CA GLU A 41 5.59 2.21 -4.70
C GLU A 41 4.12 2.19 -5.16
N LYS A 42 3.88 1.86 -6.43
CA LYS A 42 2.55 1.90 -7.04
C LYS A 42 2.18 0.53 -7.60
N LEU A 43 0.93 0.12 -7.38
CA LEU A 43 0.34 -1.09 -7.93
C LEU A 43 -1.03 -0.75 -8.52
N LEU A 44 -1.25 -1.02 -9.81
CA LEU A 44 -2.54 -0.85 -10.46
C LEU A 44 -3.33 -2.14 -10.33
N ILE A 45 -4.47 -2.08 -9.65
CA ILE A 45 -5.45 -3.16 -9.63
C ILE A 45 -6.37 -2.96 -10.84
N PRO A 46 -6.39 -3.89 -11.81
CA PRO A 46 -7.24 -3.75 -12.99
C PRO A 46 -8.73 -3.83 -12.62
N VAL A 47 -9.59 -3.22 -13.44
CA VAL A 47 -11.06 -3.30 -13.29
C VAL A 47 -11.56 -4.76 -13.26
N ASP A 48 -10.91 -5.63 -14.03
CA ASP A 48 -11.18 -7.07 -14.02
C ASP A 48 -10.51 -7.73 -12.81
N LEU A 49 -11.28 -7.89 -11.74
CA LEU A 49 -10.81 -8.51 -10.48
C LEU A 49 -10.42 -9.99 -10.61
N THR A 50 -10.67 -10.65 -11.74
CA THR A 50 -10.08 -11.97 -12.00
C THR A 50 -8.56 -11.91 -12.15
N GLN A 51 -8.02 -10.72 -12.41
CA GLN A 51 -6.60 -10.39 -12.48
C GLN A 51 -6.09 -9.70 -11.21
N TYR A 52 -6.81 -9.85 -10.09
CA TYR A 52 -6.36 -9.33 -8.80
C TYR A 52 -5.02 -9.97 -8.41
N PRO A 53 -4.00 -9.17 -8.04
CA PRO A 53 -2.67 -9.68 -7.74
C PRO A 53 -2.65 -10.57 -6.49
N SER A 54 -1.70 -11.50 -6.46
CA SER A 54 -1.50 -12.35 -5.29
C SER A 54 -0.92 -11.55 -4.11
N ASN A 55 -1.04 -12.09 -2.90
CA ASN A 55 -0.44 -11.50 -1.70
C ASN A 55 1.09 -11.35 -1.83
N GLU A 56 1.74 -12.29 -2.50
CA GLU A 56 3.18 -12.24 -2.80
C GLU A 56 3.51 -11.09 -3.76
N GLU A 57 2.69 -10.87 -4.79
CA GLU A 57 2.87 -9.78 -5.75
C GLU A 57 2.64 -8.41 -5.10
N ILE A 58 1.64 -8.29 -4.23
CA ILE A 58 1.38 -7.09 -3.42
C ILE A 58 2.59 -6.79 -2.53
N ALA A 59 3.10 -7.78 -1.78
CA ALA A 59 4.28 -7.60 -0.93
C ALA A 59 5.53 -7.24 -1.73
N ALA A 60 5.78 -7.95 -2.83
CA ALA A 60 6.95 -7.74 -3.68
C ALA A 60 6.91 -6.39 -4.40
N THR A 61 5.74 -5.83 -4.65
CA THR A 61 5.58 -4.53 -5.33
C THR A 61 5.59 -3.39 -4.33
N LEU A 62 4.72 -3.41 -3.33
CA LEU A 62 4.46 -2.28 -2.43
C LEU A 62 5.40 -2.26 -1.21
N LEU A 63 5.84 -3.41 -0.72
CA LEU A 63 6.52 -3.52 0.59
C LEU A 63 8.03 -3.73 0.49
N LYS A 64 8.65 -3.45 -0.67
CA LYS A 64 10.08 -3.69 -0.94
C LYS A 64 11.03 -3.06 0.09
N LYS A 65 10.66 -1.89 0.60
CA LYS A 65 11.46 -1.11 1.56
C LYS A 65 11.07 -1.35 3.02
N VAL A 66 10.11 -2.25 3.26
CA VAL A 66 9.63 -2.59 4.59
C VAL A 66 10.32 -3.88 5.08
N PRO A 67 10.67 -3.99 6.38
CA PRO A 67 11.17 -5.24 6.93
C PRO A 67 10.19 -6.42 6.76
N LYS A 68 10.68 -7.58 6.31
CA LYS A 68 9.84 -8.76 6.05
C LYS A 68 9.00 -9.23 7.24
N GLY A 69 9.45 -8.96 8.46
CA GLY A 69 8.75 -9.37 9.69
C GLY A 69 7.33 -8.81 9.83
N VAL A 70 7.00 -7.71 9.14
CA VAL A 70 5.67 -7.08 9.20
C VAL A 70 4.88 -7.23 7.90
N HIS A 71 5.44 -7.86 6.87
CA HIS A 71 4.80 -7.96 5.54
C HIS A 71 3.43 -8.64 5.63
N ASN A 72 3.32 -9.74 6.36
CA ASN A 72 2.06 -10.48 6.46
C ASN A 72 0.90 -9.61 6.99
N VAL A 73 1.16 -8.79 8.01
CA VAL A 73 0.15 -7.91 8.61
C VAL A 73 -0.22 -6.78 7.66
N LEU A 74 0.78 -6.19 6.98
CA LEU A 74 0.54 -5.12 6.03
C LEU A 74 -0.20 -5.59 4.78
N VAL A 75 0.13 -6.77 4.25
CA VAL A 75 -0.61 -7.35 3.12
C VAL A 75 -2.06 -7.63 3.52
N ASP A 76 -2.30 -8.27 4.66
CA ASP A 76 -3.66 -8.52 5.15
C ASP A 76 -4.44 -7.20 5.33
N PHE A 77 -3.79 -6.16 5.85
CA PHE A 77 -4.39 -4.83 5.97
C PHE A 77 -4.71 -4.19 4.62
N ILE A 78 -3.77 -4.19 3.67
CA ILE A 78 -3.95 -3.62 2.32
C ILE A 78 -5.10 -4.32 1.59
N THR A 79 -5.10 -5.65 1.57
CA THR A 79 -6.12 -6.45 0.88
C THR A 79 -7.51 -6.21 1.50
N ARG A 80 -7.61 -6.14 2.83
CA ARG A 80 -8.88 -5.84 3.50
C ARG A 80 -9.33 -4.40 3.29
N LEU A 81 -8.41 -3.45 3.31
CA LEU A 81 -8.72 -2.04 3.04
C LEU A 81 -9.26 -1.88 1.61
N TYR A 82 -8.64 -2.54 0.63
CA TYR A 82 -9.13 -2.53 -0.75
C TYR A 82 -10.53 -3.17 -0.87
N ALA A 83 -10.77 -4.29 -0.17
CA ALA A 83 -12.09 -4.93 -0.15
C ALA A 83 -13.20 -4.07 0.50
N VAL A 84 -12.84 -3.05 1.29
CA VAL A 84 -13.79 -2.05 1.83
C VAL A 84 -13.97 -0.87 0.89
N TYR A 85 -12.95 -0.57 0.07
CA TYR A 85 -12.99 0.51 -0.91
C TYR A 85 -13.90 0.20 -2.11
N VAL A 86 -13.88 -1.05 -2.57
CA VAL A 86 -14.68 -1.58 -3.71
C VAL A 86 -16.08 -2.00 -3.30
#